data_AF-A0A3R7WTW3-F1
#
_entry.id   AF-A0A3R7WTW3-F1
#
_cell.length_a   1.000
_cell.length_b   1.000
_cell.length_c   1.000
_cell.angle_alpha   90.00
_cell.angle_beta   90.00
_cell.angle_gamma   90.00
#
_symmetry.space_group_name_H-M   'P 1'
#
loop_
_entity.id
_entity.type
_entity.pdbx_description
1 polymer ?
#
loop_
_entity_poly.entity_id
_entity_poly.type
_entity_poly.pdbx_seq_one_letter_code
_entity_poly.pdbx_strand_id
1 'polypeptide(L)'
;MNAAQSINSSQSNSVAERRMRMAPIPDDFASLMSYEQKISLHQKQQFGWFVKFVRRPLFQPIEVILSNPDGSEFLMLETDGTTRPFFNVRTEDLS
;
A
#
# COMPACT_ATOMS: atom_id res chain seq x y z
N MET A 1 -30.12 7.68 40.79
CA MET A 1 -29.71 8.91 40.06
C MET A 1 -28.20 8.88 39.92
N ASN A 2 -27.71 8.80 38.67
CA ASN A 2 -26.47 9.31 38.05
C ASN A 2 -25.12 9.23 38.82
N ALA A 3 -23.98 8.87 38.22
CA ALA A 3 -23.60 8.74 36.81
C ALA A 3 -22.39 7.79 36.69
N ALA A 4 -22.42 6.88 35.71
CA ALA A 4 -21.22 6.20 35.22
C ALA A 4 -20.41 7.21 34.41
N GLN A 5 -19.15 7.43 34.81
CA GLN A 5 -18.24 8.31 34.09
C GLN A 5 -17.78 7.65 32.79
N SER A 6 -18.02 8.33 31.67
CA SER A 6 -17.61 7.97 30.33
C SER A 6 -16.09 8.04 30.20
N ILE A 7 -15.47 6.90 29.92
CA ILE A 7 -14.05 6.80 29.57
C ILE A 7 -13.90 7.30 28.13
N ASN A 8 -13.55 8.58 27.95
CA ASN A 8 -13.14 9.12 26.66
C ASN A 8 -11.76 8.57 26.31
N SER A 9 -11.72 7.51 25.50
CA SER A 9 -10.50 7.03 24.82
C SER A 9 -10.16 7.93 23.63
N SER A 10 -9.80 9.18 23.90
CA SER A 10 -9.37 10.16 22.89
C SER A 10 -7.86 10.36 22.94
N GLN A 11 -7.08 9.28 22.94
CA GLN A 11 -5.64 9.33 22.71
C GLN A 11 -5.33 8.54 21.44
N SER A 12 -5.66 9.14 20.29
CA SER A 12 -4.99 8.79 19.05
C SER A 12 -3.53 9.22 19.20
N ASN A 13 -2.66 8.26 19.54
CA ASN A 13 -1.23 8.42 19.29
C ASN A 13 -1.09 8.76 17.81
N SER A 14 -0.86 10.03 17.48
CA SER A 14 -0.53 10.43 16.11
C SER A 14 0.83 9.83 15.81
N VAL A 15 0.83 8.65 15.19
CA VAL A 15 2.01 8.10 14.55
C VAL A 15 2.48 9.17 13.59
N ALA A 16 3.65 9.73 13.83
CA ALA A 16 4.22 10.78 12.98
C ALA A 16 4.12 10.33 11.51
N GLU A 17 3.59 11.19 10.65
CA GLU A 17 3.35 10.90 9.24
C GLU A 17 4.68 10.55 8.56
N ARG A 18 4.96 9.25 8.41
CA ARG A 18 6.26 8.76 7.92
C ARG A 18 6.53 9.09 6.45
N ARG A 19 5.47 9.41 5.70
CA ARG A 19 5.54 9.69 4.26
C ARG A 19 5.98 11.12 3.97
N MET A 20 6.06 12.02 4.95
CA MET A 20 6.42 13.43 4.74
C MET A 20 5.70 14.06 3.53
N ARG A 21 4.39 13.78 3.34
CA ARG A 21 3.60 14.20 2.17
C ARG A 21 4.04 13.68 0.80
N MET A 22 4.85 12.62 0.73
CA MET A 22 5.17 11.96 -0.54
C MET A 22 3.96 11.21 -1.07
N ALA A 23 3.74 11.29 -2.39
CA ALA A 23 2.64 10.59 -3.05
C ALA A 23 2.72 9.06 -2.82
N PRO A 24 1.57 8.37 -2.70
CA PRO A 24 1.51 6.93 -2.50
C PRO A 24 2.14 6.14 -3.66
N ILE A 25 2.22 6.73 -4.84
CA ILE A 25 2.93 6.22 -6.01
C ILE A 25 3.95 7.28 -6.42
N PRO A 26 5.27 7.01 -6.32
CA PRO A 26 6.29 7.89 -6.84
C PRO A 26 6.20 8.02 -8.37
N ASP A 27 6.44 9.20 -8.93
CA ASP A 27 6.34 9.42 -10.40
C ASP A 27 7.23 8.47 -11.21
N ASP A 28 8.38 8.07 -10.67
CA ASP A 28 9.33 7.17 -11.32
C ASP A 28 9.45 5.81 -10.62
N PHE A 29 8.37 5.30 -10.00
CA PHE A 29 8.44 3.99 -9.34
C PHE A 29 8.75 2.85 -10.32
N ALA A 30 8.43 3.02 -11.61
CA ALA A 30 8.72 2.04 -12.64
C ALA A 30 10.24 1.84 -12.86
N SER A 31 11.09 2.85 -12.62
CA SER A 31 12.55 2.67 -12.70
C SER A 31 13.07 1.78 -11.56
N LEU A 32 12.36 1.72 -10.44
CA LEU A 32 12.70 0.93 -9.25
C LEU A 32 12.19 -0.52 -9.33
N MET A 33 11.33 -0.84 -10.29
CA MET A 33 10.81 -2.19 -10.50
C MET A 33 11.80 -3.09 -11.25
N SER A 34 11.82 -4.37 -10.87
CA SER A 34 12.49 -5.41 -11.66
C SER A 34 11.84 -5.60 -13.04
N TYR A 35 12.54 -6.28 -13.95
CA TYR A 35 11.99 -6.62 -15.27
C TYR A 35 10.74 -7.51 -15.16
N GLU A 36 10.80 -8.57 -14.33
CA GLU A 36 9.68 -9.48 -14.12
C GLU A 36 8.46 -8.77 -13.51
N GLN A 37 8.68 -7.84 -12.58
CA GLN A 37 7.61 -7.02 -12.03
C GLN A 37 6.92 -6.19 -13.11
N LYS A 38 7.67 -5.60 -14.05
CA LYS A 38 7.08 -4.80 -15.14
C LYS A 38 6.20 -5.65 -16.06
N ILE A 39 6.64 -6.86 -16.39
CA ILE A 39 5.86 -7.80 -17.20
C ILE A 39 4.58 -8.18 -16.47
N SER A 40 4.69 -8.63 -15.22
CA SER A 40 3.54 -9.06 -14.44
C SER A 40 2.56 -7.93 -14.17
N LEU A 41 3.04 -6.71 -13.91
CA LEU A 41 2.18 -5.54 -13.79
C LEU A 41 1.41 -5.28 -15.08
N HIS A 42 2.08 -5.29 -16.23
CA HIS A 42 1.43 -5.09 -17.53
C HIS A 42 0.34 -6.14 -17.79
N GLN A 43 0.61 -7.41 -17.46
CA GLN A 43 -0.38 -8.49 -17.57
C GLN A 43 -1.58 -8.27 -16.64
N LYS A 44 -1.33 -7.93 -15.36
CA LYS A 44 -2.38 -7.66 -14.37
C LYS A 44 -3.26 -6.46 -14.77
N GLN A 45 -2.67 -5.44 -15.38
CA GLN A 45 -3.39 -4.28 -15.92
C GLN A 45 -4.41 -4.66 -17.01
N GLN A 46 -4.16 -5.71 -17.80
CA GLN A 46 -5.15 -6.21 -18.77
C GLN A 46 -6.43 -6.74 -18.11
N PHE A 47 -6.37 -7.12 -16.83
CA PHE A 47 -7.51 -7.55 -16.03
C PHE A 47 -8.05 -6.45 -15.12
N GLY A 48 -7.65 -5.19 -15.34
CA GLY A 48 -8.12 -4.03 -14.59
C GLY A 48 -7.44 -3.81 -13.23
N TRP A 49 -6.45 -4.62 -12.87
CA TRP A 49 -5.66 -4.37 -11.66
C TRP A 49 -4.78 -3.13 -11.86
N PHE A 50 -4.61 -2.35 -10.81
CA PHE A 50 -3.80 -1.13 -10.85
C PHE A 50 -2.91 -1.01 -9.61
N VAL A 51 -1.80 -0.29 -9.73
CA VAL A 51 -0.94 0.01 -8.59
C VAL A 51 -1.71 0.94 -7.66
N LYS A 52 -1.91 0.53 -6.41
CA LYS A 52 -2.58 1.34 -5.39
C LYS A 52 -1.57 2.21 -4.64
N PHE A 53 -0.45 1.63 -4.23
CA PHE A 53 0.64 2.33 -3.58
C PHE A 53 1.94 1.52 -3.66
N VAL A 54 3.07 2.18 -3.43
CA VAL A 54 4.40 1.58 -3.38
C VAL A 54 5.06 1.92 -2.05
N ARG A 55 5.51 0.91 -1.30
CA ARG A 55 6.32 1.12 -0.10
C ARG A 55 7.81 1.06 -0.45
N ARG A 56 8.59 1.88 0.25
CA ARG A 56 10.04 1.98 0.09
C ARG A 56 10.71 1.80 1.46
N PRO A 57 10.80 0.55 1.97
CA PRO A 57 11.52 0.31 3.20
C PRO A 57 13.00 0.64 3.02
N LEU A 58 13.65 1.12 4.08
CA LEU A 58 15.08 1.40 4.04
C LEU A 58 15.85 0.08 3.82
N PHE A 59 16.77 0.09 2.86
CA PHE A 59 17.67 -1.04 2.54
C PHE A 59 16.96 -2.33 2.07
N GLN A 60 15.71 -2.24 1.61
CA GLN A 60 14.99 -3.37 1.02
C GLN A 60 14.42 -2.99 -0.35
N PRO A 61 14.08 -3.98 -1.20
CA PRO A 61 13.35 -3.73 -2.44
C PRO A 61 12.02 -3.01 -2.18
N ILE A 62 11.50 -2.35 -3.21
CA ILE A 62 10.19 -1.70 -3.13
C ILE A 62 9.08 -2.75 -3.03
N GLU A 63 8.03 -2.46 -2.26
CA GLU A 63 6.82 -3.27 -2.22
C GLU A 63 5.78 -2.62 -3.13
N VAL A 64 5.46 -3.25 -4.26
CA VAL A 64 4.43 -2.76 -5.18
C VAL A 64 3.10 -3.43 -4.82
N ILE A 65 2.13 -2.64 -4.38
CA ILE A 65 0.81 -3.14 -4.00
C ILE A 65 -0.20 -2.81 -5.09
N LEU A 66 -0.84 -3.86 -5.61
CA LEU A 66 -1.91 -3.78 -6.60
C LEU A 66 -3.26 -3.86 -5.90
N SER A 67 -4.26 -3.23 -6.50
CA SER A 67 -5.66 -3.37 -6.11
C SER A 67 -6.48 -3.81 -7.31
N ASN A 68 -7.49 -4.65 -7.04
CA ASN A 68 -8.49 -5.00 -8.03
C ASN A 68 -9.41 -3.79 -8.32
N PRO A 69 -10.20 -3.79 -9.41
CA PRO A 69 -11.01 -2.64 -9.82
C PRO A 69 -11.96 -2.08 -8.76
N ASP A 70 -12.54 -2.94 -7.91
CA ASP A 70 -13.51 -2.54 -6.88
C ASP A 70 -12.86 -2.20 -5.52
N GLY A 71 -11.55 -2.42 -5.36
CA GLY A 71 -10.81 -2.11 -4.14
C GLY A 71 -10.97 -3.12 -3.00
N SER A 72 -11.62 -4.27 -3.22
CA SER A 72 -11.83 -5.29 -2.18
C SER A 72 -10.61 -6.17 -1.91
N GLU A 73 -9.70 -6.29 -2.89
CA GLU A 73 -8.53 -7.17 -2.80
C GLU A 73 -7.23 -6.42 -3.08
N PHE A 74 -6.16 -6.86 -2.41
CA PHE A 74 -4.82 -6.36 -2.63
C PHE A 74 -3.84 -7.51 -2.86
N LEU A 75 -2.93 -7.29 -3.80
CA LEU A 75 -1.82 -8.20 -4.10
C LEU A 75 -0.50 -7.46 -3.91
N MET A 76 0.48 -8.13 -3.32
CA MET A 76 1.87 -7.70 -3.40
C MET A 76 2.51 -8.34 -4.63
N LEU A 77 3.15 -7.51 -5.44
CA LEU A 77 3.92 -7.92 -6.62
C LEU A 77 5.40 -8.05 -6.24
N GLU A 78 5.87 -9.29 -6.17
CA GLU A 78 7.22 -9.65 -5.74
C GLU A 78 8.25 -9.41 -6.85
N THR A 79 9.54 -9.35 -6.49
CA THR A 79 10.63 -9.02 -7.43
C THR A 79 10.80 -10.01 -8.59
N ASP A 80 10.33 -11.25 -8.41
CA ASP A 80 10.33 -12.31 -9.42
C ASP A 80 9.08 -12.29 -10.32
N GLY A 81 8.20 -11.29 -10.15
CA GLY A 81 6.96 -11.15 -10.90
C GLY A 81 5.79 -11.96 -10.35
N THR A 82 5.98 -12.76 -9.30
CA THR A 82 4.87 -13.48 -8.66
C THR A 82 3.99 -12.52 -7.84
N THR A 83 2.74 -12.94 -7.57
CA THR A 83 1.81 -12.16 -6.75
C THR A 83 1.29 -12.98 -5.59
N ARG A 84 1.19 -12.36 -4.41
CA ARG A 84 0.55 -12.96 -3.23
C ARG A 84 -0.47 -12.01 -2.59
N PRO A 85 -1.50 -12.53 -1.89
CA PRO A 85 -2.42 -11.71 -1.12
C PRO A 85 -1.70 -10.79 -0.13
N PHE A 86 -2.18 -9.56 -0.02
CA PHE A 86 -1.63 -8.56 0.88
C PHE A 86 -2.72 -8.00 1.80
N PHE A 87 -2.61 -8.27 3.10
CA PHE A 87 -3.65 -7.89 4.08
C PHE A 87 -3.26 -6.70 4.96
N ASN A 88 -1.98 -6.28 4.94
CA ASN A 88 -1.45 -5.26 5.83
C ASN A 88 -1.53 -3.86 5.21
N VAL A 89 -2.71 -3.48 4.72
CA VAL A 89 -2.98 -2.13 4.21
C VAL A 89 -3.31 -1.22 5.39
N ARG A 90 -2.58 -0.12 5.51
CA ARG A 90 -2.82 0.90 6.54
C ARG A 90 -3.59 2.06 5.91
N THR A 91 -4.36 2.81 6.71
CA THR A 91 -5.08 4.00 6.23
C THR A 91 -4.12 5.01 5.59
N GLU A 92 -2.94 5.18 6.19
CA GLU A 92 -1.82 5.98 5.69
C GLU A 92 -1.33 5.53 4.31
N ASP A 93 -1.60 4.27 3.91
CA ASP A 93 -1.16 3.77 2.63
C ASP A 93 -1.91 4.35 1.44
N LEU A 94 -3.14 4.79 1.68
CA LEU A 94 -4.12 5.22 0.68
C LEU A 94 -4.14 6.74 0.48
N SER A 95 -3.55 7.49 1.41
CA SER A 95 -3.41 8.96 1.39
C SER A 95 -2.16 9.41 0.68
#